data_AF-A0A8J1IQA5-F1
#
_entry.id   AF-A0A8J1IQA5-F1
#
_cell.length_a   1.000
_cell.length_b   1.000
_cell.length_c   1.000
_cell.angle_alpha   90.00
_cell.angle_beta   90.00
_cell.angle_gamma   90.00
#
_symmetry.space_group_name_H-M   'P 1'
#
loop_
_entity.id
_entity.type
_entity.pdbx_description
1 polymer ?
#
loop_
_entity_poly.entity_id
_entity_poly.type
_entity_poly.pdbx_seq_one_letter_code
_entity_poly.pdbx_strand_id
1 'polypeptide(L)'
;MSVLYLQVNMSEPQSTAEQMPAGKSHGGIGGNYKITLYELENFQGKKCELSGECQNLSEKGLDKIGSIKVESGPWLSFERQSYGGEQFVLEKGDYPRWDTWSNSHRSDYLMSIRPLKIASLIEKLENDSAEHKIHLFENAGYNGRKMEIVDDDVPSLWGHGFQDRVASIKVLNGTWVGYEYPGYRGRQYVFEKNEYQHWNDWKGNQPKIQSVRRIRDMQWHKRGCFTGTPAAPSAPAPAPAPAPAPTSS
;
A
#
# COMPACT_ATOMS: atom_id res chain seq x y z
N MET A 1 2.93 -73.15 -29.10
CA MET A 1 3.62 -72.10 -28.32
C MET A 1 2.65 -70.94 -28.16
N SER A 2 2.50 -70.47 -26.94
CA SER A 2 1.40 -69.66 -26.41
C SER A 2 1.19 -68.33 -27.11
N VAL A 3 -0.07 -68.02 -27.41
CA VAL A 3 -0.55 -66.68 -27.75
C VAL A 3 -1.33 -66.19 -26.54
N LEU A 4 -0.79 -65.19 -25.84
CA LEU A 4 -1.37 -64.61 -24.63
C LEU A 4 -2.52 -63.67 -25.02
N TYR A 5 -3.72 -63.93 -24.50
CA TYR A 5 -4.84 -62.99 -24.51
C TYR A 5 -4.55 -61.86 -23.51
N LEU A 6 -4.47 -60.63 -24.00
CA LEU A 6 -4.49 -59.41 -23.18
C LEU A 6 -5.94 -59.02 -22.93
N GLN A 7 -6.41 -59.26 -21.71
CA GLN A 7 -7.69 -58.79 -21.20
C GLN A 7 -7.51 -57.35 -20.70
N VAL A 8 -8.05 -56.38 -21.43
CA VAL A 8 -8.09 -54.98 -21.01
C VAL A 8 -9.29 -54.78 -20.10
N ASN A 9 -9.06 -54.76 -18.79
CA ASN A 9 -10.06 -54.34 -17.80
C ASN A 9 -10.19 -52.82 -17.82
N MET A 10 -11.34 -52.32 -18.27
CA MET A 10 -11.75 -50.93 -18.06
C MET A 10 -12.07 -50.74 -16.56
N SER A 11 -11.36 -49.82 -15.91
CA SER A 11 -11.71 -49.32 -14.58
C SER A 11 -11.83 -47.81 -14.66
N GLU A 12 -13.00 -47.29 -14.27
CA GLU A 12 -13.32 -45.87 -14.20
C GLU A 12 -12.42 -45.16 -13.17
N PRO A 13 -11.99 -43.91 -13.42
CA PRO A 13 -11.29 -43.15 -12.39
C PRO A 13 -12.29 -42.63 -11.34
N GLN A 14 -12.22 -43.19 -10.13
CA GLN A 14 -12.87 -42.64 -8.95
C GLN A 14 -12.22 -41.30 -8.53
N SER A 15 -13.04 -40.27 -8.49
CA SER A 15 -12.78 -38.97 -7.86
C SER A 15 -12.37 -39.16 -6.39
N THR A 16 -11.17 -38.68 -6.04
CA THR A 16 -10.78 -38.43 -4.64
C THR A 16 -10.45 -36.95 -4.50
N ALA A 17 -11.29 -36.23 -3.75
CA ALA A 17 -11.04 -34.86 -3.35
C ALA A 17 -9.95 -34.88 -2.27
N GLU A 18 -8.73 -34.52 -2.65
CA GLU A 18 -7.60 -34.40 -1.73
C GLU A 18 -7.67 -33.05 -1.02
N GLN A 19 -8.17 -33.06 0.21
CA GLN A 19 -8.09 -31.93 1.13
C GLN A 19 -6.63 -31.69 1.51
N MET A 20 -5.99 -30.71 0.86
CA MET A 20 -4.66 -30.26 1.26
C MET A 20 -4.75 -29.39 2.53
N PRO A 21 -3.85 -29.60 3.51
CA PRO A 21 -3.90 -28.91 4.79
C PRO A 21 -3.58 -27.43 4.64
N ALA A 22 -4.30 -26.61 5.42
CA ALA A 22 -4.06 -25.18 5.55
C ALA A 22 -2.56 -24.90 5.76
N GLY A 23 -1.94 -24.30 4.76
CA GLY A 23 -0.55 -23.86 4.84
C GLY A 23 -0.41 -22.89 6.00
N LYS A 24 0.29 -23.32 7.05
CA LYS A 24 0.81 -22.44 8.09
C LYS A 24 1.73 -21.44 7.40
N SER A 25 1.32 -20.18 7.35
CA SER A 25 2.19 -19.10 6.93
C SER A 25 3.39 -19.08 7.85
N HIS A 26 4.58 -19.22 7.25
CA HIS A 26 5.83 -19.09 7.97
C HIS A 26 5.93 -17.65 8.48
N GLY A 27 5.84 -17.50 9.80
CA GLY A 27 6.14 -16.26 10.50
C GLY A 27 7.62 -15.94 10.37
N GLY A 28 7.97 -15.28 9.27
CA GLY A 28 9.23 -14.55 9.14
C GLY A 28 9.16 -13.30 10.01
N ILE A 29 10.24 -13.04 10.74
CA ILE A 29 10.46 -11.88 11.61
C ILE A 29 10.08 -10.61 10.86
N GLY A 30 8.88 -10.10 11.13
CA GLY A 30 8.27 -8.98 10.42
C GLY A 30 7.18 -8.41 11.30
N GLY A 31 7.14 -7.08 11.42
CA GLY A 31 6.15 -6.38 12.24
C GLY A 31 4.74 -6.92 12.01
N ASN A 32 3.92 -6.94 13.06
CA ASN A 32 2.54 -7.42 12.99
C ASN A 32 1.74 -6.51 12.04
N TYR A 33 1.60 -6.89 10.76
CA TYR A 33 0.79 -6.18 9.78
C TYR A 33 -0.69 -6.44 10.05
N LYS A 34 -1.49 -5.37 10.02
CA LYS A 34 -2.95 -5.47 10.19
C LYS A 34 -3.67 -4.34 9.46
N ILE A 35 -4.60 -4.74 8.60
CA ILE A 35 -5.49 -3.84 7.87
C ILE A 35 -6.92 -4.35 7.92
N THR A 36 -7.87 -3.44 8.07
CA THR A 36 -9.31 -3.73 8.01
C THR A 36 -9.91 -3.02 6.80
N LEU A 37 -10.55 -3.79 5.93
CA LEU A 37 -11.24 -3.31 4.74
C LEU A 37 -12.74 -3.37 4.98
N TYR A 38 -13.47 -2.32 4.59
CA TYR A 38 -14.91 -2.20 4.75
C TYR A 38 -15.59 -2.05 3.39
N GLU A 39 -16.73 -2.72 3.24
CA GLU A 39 -17.58 -2.66 2.05
C GLU A 39 -18.08 -1.24 1.77
N LEU A 40 -18.46 -0.50 2.82
CA LEU A 40 -19.02 0.83 2.71
C LEU A 40 -18.05 1.90 3.20
N GLU A 41 -18.32 3.15 2.80
CA GLU A 41 -17.61 4.32 3.31
C GLU A 41 -17.79 4.48 4.82
N ASN A 42 -16.89 5.25 5.46
CA ASN A 42 -16.95 5.59 6.87
C ASN A 42 -17.00 4.37 7.82
N PHE A 43 -16.32 3.29 7.43
CA PHE A 43 -16.07 2.09 8.22
C PHE A 43 -17.34 1.30 8.56
N GLN A 44 -18.24 1.20 7.60
CA GLN A 44 -19.54 0.52 7.72
C GLN A 44 -19.64 -0.73 6.83
N GLY A 45 -20.71 -1.51 7.04
CA GLY A 45 -21.02 -2.69 6.23
C GLY A 45 -20.15 -3.90 6.59
N LYS A 46 -20.07 -4.86 5.66
CA LYS A 46 -19.21 -6.04 5.83
C LYS A 46 -17.75 -5.61 5.94
N LYS A 47 -16.98 -6.26 6.81
CA LYS A 47 -15.53 -6.03 6.95
C LYS A 47 -14.71 -7.29 6.77
N CYS A 48 -13.47 -7.13 6.33
CA CYS A 48 -12.46 -8.17 6.28
C CYS A 48 -11.16 -7.65 6.93
N GLU A 49 -10.58 -8.45 7.81
CA GLU A 49 -9.27 -8.16 8.41
C GLU A 49 -8.20 -9.03 7.73
N LEU A 50 -7.09 -8.40 7.35
CA LEU A 50 -5.95 -9.07 6.73
C LEU A 50 -4.69 -8.79 7.54
N SER A 51 -3.89 -9.84 7.72
CA SER A 51 -2.54 -9.80 8.31
C SER A 51 -1.45 -10.24 7.33
N GLY A 52 -1.83 -10.62 6.12
CA GLY A 52 -0.94 -11.02 5.04
C GLY A 52 -1.51 -10.59 3.69
N GLU A 53 -0.81 -10.97 2.63
CA GLU A 53 -1.21 -10.63 1.27
C GLU A 53 -2.51 -11.30 0.82
N CYS A 54 -3.20 -10.66 -0.12
CA CYS A 54 -4.41 -11.16 -0.76
C CYS A 54 -4.40 -10.74 -2.23
N GLN A 55 -4.36 -11.72 -3.13
CA GLN A 55 -4.31 -11.50 -4.58
C GLN A 55 -5.69 -11.19 -5.18
N ASN A 56 -6.77 -11.48 -4.46
CA ASN A 56 -8.14 -11.26 -4.92
C ASN A 56 -9.11 -11.05 -3.75
N LEU A 57 -9.52 -9.81 -3.52
CA LEU A 57 -10.42 -9.45 -2.41
C LEU A 57 -11.84 -9.99 -2.57
N SER A 58 -12.28 -10.30 -3.79
CA SER A 58 -13.56 -10.97 -4.03
C SER A 58 -13.63 -12.34 -3.36
N GLU A 59 -12.51 -13.05 -3.15
CA GLU A 59 -12.47 -14.32 -2.42
C GLU A 59 -12.75 -14.15 -0.92
N LYS A 60 -12.62 -12.92 -0.40
CA LYS A 60 -13.05 -12.54 0.96
C LYS A 60 -14.50 -12.03 0.98
N GLY A 61 -15.17 -12.07 -0.18
CA GLY A 61 -16.51 -11.54 -0.42
C GLY A 61 -16.59 -10.03 -0.22
N LEU A 62 -15.54 -9.31 -0.63
CA LEU A 62 -15.49 -7.86 -0.73
C LEU A 62 -15.24 -7.48 -2.20
N ASP A 63 -16.31 -7.28 -2.96
CA ASP A 63 -16.23 -6.91 -4.38
C ASP A 63 -16.01 -5.41 -4.60
N LYS A 64 -16.29 -4.61 -3.58
CA LYS A 64 -16.00 -3.17 -3.54
C LYS A 64 -15.55 -2.77 -2.15
N ILE A 65 -14.54 -1.89 -2.10
CA ILE A 65 -14.01 -1.33 -0.86
C ILE A 65 -14.45 0.12 -0.74
N GLY A 66 -15.22 0.43 0.30
CA GLY A 66 -15.68 1.79 0.58
C GLY A 66 -14.77 2.54 1.56
N SER A 67 -14.13 1.83 2.51
CA SER A 67 -13.21 2.46 3.46
C SER A 67 -12.18 1.48 4.04
N ILE A 68 -11.08 2.01 4.57
CA ILE A 68 -9.91 1.23 5.02
C ILE A 68 -9.39 1.77 6.34
N LYS A 69 -9.05 0.88 7.27
CA LYS A 69 -8.25 1.20 8.46
C LYS A 69 -6.96 0.41 8.46
N VAL A 70 -5.82 1.11 8.44
CA VAL A 70 -4.50 0.48 8.58
C VAL A 70 -4.07 0.63 10.03
N GLU A 71 -4.13 -0.46 10.80
CA GLU A 71 -3.66 -0.48 12.19
C GLU A 71 -2.12 -0.59 12.25
N SER A 72 -1.57 -1.44 11.38
CA SER A 72 -0.14 -1.68 11.23
C SER A 72 0.20 -1.91 9.76
N GLY A 73 1.11 -1.10 9.23
CA GLY A 73 1.48 -1.10 7.81
C GLY A 73 2.97 -0.74 7.62
N PRO A 74 3.35 -0.19 6.45
CA PRO A 74 2.48 0.18 5.34
C PRO A 74 2.04 -1.03 4.51
N TRP A 75 0.95 -0.85 3.77
CA TRP A 75 0.45 -1.81 2.79
C TRP A 75 0.56 -1.22 1.38
N LEU A 76 0.74 -2.09 0.39
CA LEU A 76 0.63 -1.74 -1.01
C LEU A 76 -0.60 -2.42 -1.58
N SER A 77 -1.56 -1.62 -2.04
CA SER A 77 -2.79 -2.10 -2.66
C SER A 77 -2.82 -1.77 -4.15
N PHE A 78 -3.65 -2.50 -4.88
CA PHE A 78 -3.70 -2.43 -6.32
C PHE A 78 -5.14 -2.41 -6.83
N GLU A 79 -5.34 -1.66 -7.90
CA GLU A 79 -6.61 -1.52 -8.61
C GLU A 79 -7.19 -2.87 -9.06
N ARG A 80 -6.35 -3.78 -9.56
CA ARG A 80 -6.76 -5.08 -10.09
C ARG A 80 -6.23 -6.23 -9.25
N GLN A 81 -6.77 -7.42 -9.52
CA GLN A 81 -6.33 -8.68 -8.93
C GLN A 81 -4.85 -8.94 -9.28
N SER A 82 -4.22 -9.84 -8.52
CA SER A 82 -2.84 -10.31 -8.73
C SER A 82 -1.83 -9.16 -8.85
N TYR A 83 -1.99 -8.13 -8.02
CA TYR A 83 -1.12 -6.97 -7.93
C TYR A 83 -1.00 -6.15 -9.23
N GLY A 84 -2.08 -6.12 -10.02
CA GLY A 84 -2.14 -5.42 -11.29
C GLY A 84 -2.77 -4.02 -11.19
N GLY A 85 -2.44 -3.16 -12.16
CA GLY A 85 -3.07 -1.85 -12.30
C GLY A 85 -2.43 -0.75 -11.45
N GLU A 86 -3.21 0.27 -11.14
CA GLU A 86 -2.73 1.38 -10.32
C GLU A 86 -2.38 0.94 -8.89
N GLN A 87 -1.35 1.56 -8.31
CA GLN A 87 -0.84 1.26 -6.97
C GLN A 87 -1.29 2.34 -5.98
N PHE A 88 -1.63 1.92 -4.76
CA PHE A 88 -1.92 2.84 -3.65
C PHE A 88 -1.14 2.42 -2.41
N VAL A 89 -0.27 3.32 -1.93
CA VAL A 89 0.46 3.14 -0.68
C VAL A 89 -0.45 3.53 0.48
N LEU A 90 -0.67 2.59 1.39
CA LEU A 90 -1.54 2.75 2.56
C LEU A 90 -0.68 2.71 3.82
N GLU A 91 -0.33 3.90 4.32
CA GLU A 91 0.34 4.08 5.61
C GLU A 91 -0.67 3.93 6.76
N LYS A 92 -0.18 3.82 8.00
CA LYS A 92 -1.04 3.72 9.20
C LYS A 92 -2.02 4.90 9.26
N GLY A 93 -3.31 4.60 9.34
CA GLY A 93 -4.34 5.63 9.36
C GLY A 93 -5.72 5.15 8.94
N ASP A 94 -6.65 6.10 8.96
CA ASP A 94 -8.06 5.92 8.62
C ASP A 94 -8.34 6.58 7.27
N TYR A 95 -8.88 5.78 6.34
CA TYR A 95 -9.22 6.19 4.97
C TYR A 95 -10.73 5.99 4.75
N PRO A 96 -11.55 7.01 5.05
CA PRO A 96 -13.01 6.87 5.10
C PRO A 96 -13.68 6.69 3.74
N ARG A 97 -12.99 6.99 2.64
CA ARG A 97 -13.48 6.92 1.25
C ARG A 97 -12.37 6.69 0.24
N TRP A 98 -12.71 6.27 -0.97
CA TRP A 98 -11.73 5.92 -2.00
C TRP A 98 -10.80 7.06 -2.43
N ASP A 99 -11.32 8.29 -2.43
CA ASP A 99 -10.59 9.51 -2.76
C ASP A 99 -9.53 9.88 -1.70
N THR A 100 -9.51 9.19 -0.55
CA THR A 100 -8.52 9.42 0.50
C THR A 100 -7.26 8.56 0.36
N TRP A 101 -7.30 7.46 -0.40
CA TRP A 101 -6.11 6.67 -0.75
C TRP A 101 -5.65 6.85 -2.21
N SER A 102 -6.54 7.31 -3.10
CA SER A 102 -6.25 7.52 -4.51
C SER A 102 -5.81 8.96 -4.79
N ASN A 103 -4.52 9.16 -5.07
CA ASN A 103 -3.99 10.49 -5.42
C ASN A 103 -4.22 10.88 -6.89
N SER A 104 -4.73 9.97 -7.72
CA SER A 104 -4.99 10.20 -9.14
C SER A 104 -6.46 10.46 -9.46
N HIS A 105 -7.38 10.04 -8.58
CA HIS A 105 -8.83 10.04 -8.79
C HIS A 105 -9.28 9.30 -10.07
N ARG A 106 -8.52 8.28 -10.50
CA ARG A 106 -8.77 7.55 -11.76
C ARG A 106 -9.66 6.31 -11.60
N SER A 107 -9.61 5.68 -10.43
CA SER A 107 -10.27 4.42 -10.14
C SER A 107 -10.58 4.33 -8.64
N ASP A 108 -11.78 3.86 -8.32
CA ASP A 108 -12.24 3.53 -6.97
C ASP A 108 -12.12 2.02 -6.66
N TYR A 109 -11.61 1.23 -7.62
CA TYR A 109 -11.35 -0.19 -7.42
C TYR A 109 -10.07 -0.45 -6.63
N LEU A 110 -10.15 -1.43 -5.72
CA LEU A 110 -9.02 -1.98 -4.99
C LEU A 110 -9.30 -3.49 -4.84
N MET A 111 -8.52 -4.31 -5.53
CA MET A 111 -8.84 -5.74 -5.71
C MET A 111 -7.74 -6.69 -5.22
N SER A 112 -6.54 -6.18 -4.96
CA SER A 112 -5.47 -6.97 -4.31
C SER A 112 -4.59 -6.10 -3.44
N ILE A 113 -3.93 -6.71 -2.47
CA ILE A 113 -3.17 -6.00 -1.45
C ILE A 113 -2.08 -6.88 -0.83
N ARG A 114 -0.93 -6.30 -0.47
CA ARG A 114 0.15 -6.98 0.24
C ARG A 114 0.83 -6.07 1.27
N PRO A 115 1.43 -6.65 2.32
CA PRO A 115 2.37 -5.92 3.16
C PRO A 115 3.51 -5.33 2.32
N LEU A 116 3.87 -4.07 2.58
CA LEU A 116 5.02 -3.42 1.94
C LEU A 116 6.20 -3.44 2.91
N LYS A 117 7.19 -4.30 2.61
CA LYS A 117 8.40 -4.42 3.42
C LYS A 117 9.23 -3.15 3.28
N ILE A 118 9.40 -2.41 4.38
CA ILE A 118 10.31 -1.26 4.41
C ILE A 118 11.72 -1.80 4.68
N ALA A 119 12.62 -1.64 3.72
CA ALA A 119 14.00 -2.14 3.82
C ALA A 119 14.79 -1.53 5.00
N SER A 120 14.38 -0.34 5.48
CA SER A 120 15.14 0.44 6.47
C SER A 120 15.38 -0.23 7.83
N LEU A 121 14.55 -1.21 8.24
CA LEU A 121 14.75 -1.89 9.53
C LEU A 121 15.72 -3.07 9.44
N ILE A 122 15.75 -3.77 8.29
CA ILE A 122 16.61 -4.94 8.08
C ILE A 122 18.03 -4.48 7.76
N GLU A 123 18.18 -3.47 6.89
CA GLU A 123 19.50 -2.97 6.49
C GLU A 123 20.26 -2.27 7.63
N LYS A 124 19.54 -1.65 8.59
CA LYS A 124 20.15 -0.98 9.75
C LYS A 124 20.92 -1.91 10.69
N LEU A 125 20.58 -3.20 10.68
CA LEU A 125 21.23 -4.20 11.52
C LEU A 125 22.46 -4.82 10.86
N GLU A 126 22.59 -4.70 9.53
CA GLU A 126 23.61 -5.43 8.76
C GLU A 126 24.61 -4.53 8.03
N ASN A 127 24.35 -3.22 7.86
CA ASN A 127 25.20 -2.36 7.03
C ASN A 127 25.32 -0.91 7.54
N ASP A 128 26.53 -0.33 7.45
CA ASP A 128 26.84 1.04 7.93
C ASP A 128 26.20 2.17 7.09
N SER A 129 25.68 1.88 5.90
CA SER A 129 24.97 2.86 5.05
C SER A 129 23.47 2.66 5.12
N ALA A 130 22.87 3.14 6.22
CA ALA A 130 21.43 3.15 6.46
C ALA A 130 20.67 4.25 5.68
N GLU A 131 21.36 4.98 4.81
CA GLU A 131 20.80 6.12 4.08
C GLU A 131 19.91 5.62 2.93
N HIS A 132 18.70 6.17 2.83
CA HIS A 132 17.87 5.92 1.65
C HIS A 132 18.53 6.59 0.46
N LYS A 133 18.75 5.84 -0.63
CA LYS A 133 19.43 6.36 -1.82
C LYS A 133 18.80 5.86 -3.11
N ILE A 134 18.45 6.80 -3.99
CA ILE A 134 17.85 6.54 -5.30
C ILE A 134 18.51 7.41 -6.38
N HIS A 135 18.74 6.81 -7.55
CA HIS A 135 19.17 7.49 -8.77
C HIS A 135 18.04 7.47 -9.79
N LEU A 136 17.70 8.65 -10.32
CA LEU A 136 16.74 8.83 -11.39
C LEU A 136 17.48 9.18 -12.68
N PHE A 137 17.08 8.59 -13.80
CA PHE A 137 17.68 8.83 -15.11
C PHE A 137 16.62 9.23 -16.14
N GLU A 138 16.95 10.22 -16.96
CA GLU A 138 16.07 10.75 -18.01
C GLU A 138 15.72 9.73 -19.09
N ASN A 139 16.67 8.86 -19.46
CA ASN A 139 16.51 7.84 -20.49
C ASN A 139 16.56 6.42 -19.93
N ALA A 140 16.04 5.47 -20.71
CA ALA A 140 16.12 4.05 -20.38
C ALA A 140 17.58 3.56 -20.36
N GLY A 141 17.84 2.46 -19.65
CA GLY A 141 19.19 1.88 -19.53
C GLY A 141 20.20 2.77 -18.80
N TYR A 142 19.73 3.63 -17.89
CA TYR A 142 20.53 4.51 -17.04
C TYR A 142 21.30 5.62 -17.80
N ASN A 143 20.72 6.11 -18.89
CA ASN A 143 21.32 7.12 -19.76
C ASN A 143 20.71 8.52 -19.56
N GLY A 144 21.37 9.53 -20.13
CA GLY A 144 20.89 10.93 -20.10
C GLY A 144 21.21 11.63 -18.78
N ARG A 145 20.44 12.68 -18.44
CA ARG A 145 20.61 13.37 -17.17
C ARG A 145 20.34 12.43 -16.00
N LYS A 146 21.16 12.54 -14.96
CA LYS A 146 21.03 11.78 -13.71
C LYS A 146 20.72 12.73 -12.55
N MET A 147 19.81 12.33 -11.68
CA MET A 147 19.60 12.94 -10.37
C MET A 147 19.84 11.90 -9.28
N GLU A 148 20.60 12.27 -8.25
CA GLU A 148 20.80 11.48 -7.04
C GLU A 148 20.02 12.11 -5.89
N ILE A 149 19.25 11.31 -5.16
CA ILE A 149 18.53 11.72 -3.96
C ILE A 149 19.01 10.81 -2.83
N VAL A 150 19.54 11.43 -1.77
CA VAL A 150 20.03 10.76 -0.56
C VAL A 150 19.29 11.35 0.62
N ASP A 151 18.60 10.50 1.38
CA ASP A 151 17.90 10.86 2.61
C ASP A 151 17.08 12.16 2.58
N ASP A 152 16.47 12.43 1.43
CA ASP A 152 15.56 13.56 1.24
C ASP A 152 14.28 13.15 0.50
N ASP A 153 13.21 13.90 0.73
CA ASP A 153 11.98 13.78 -0.05
C ASP A 153 11.88 14.98 -1.01
N VAL A 154 11.63 14.70 -2.29
CA VAL A 154 11.62 15.71 -3.34
C VAL A 154 10.18 15.97 -3.80
N PRO A 155 9.50 17.02 -3.31
CA PRO A 155 8.14 17.35 -3.72
C PRO A 155 8.07 17.90 -5.15
N SER A 156 9.19 18.29 -5.77
CA SER A 156 9.25 18.72 -7.17
C SER A 156 10.63 18.47 -7.76
N LEU A 157 10.74 17.56 -8.74
CA LEU A 157 11.99 17.31 -9.46
C LEU A 157 12.49 18.57 -10.19
N TRP A 158 11.57 19.41 -10.66
CA TRP A 158 11.88 20.71 -11.25
C TRP A 158 12.64 21.65 -10.31
N GLY A 159 12.36 21.58 -9.00
CA GLY A 159 13.03 22.39 -7.98
C GLY A 159 14.53 22.08 -7.86
N HIS A 160 14.97 20.94 -8.39
CA HIS A 160 16.37 20.51 -8.43
C HIS A 160 16.96 20.52 -9.85
N GLY A 161 16.33 21.24 -10.79
CA GLY A 161 16.80 21.35 -12.18
C GLY A 161 16.58 20.11 -13.05
N PHE A 162 15.84 19.11 -12.54
CA PHE A 162 15.44 17.94 -13.31
C PHE A 162 14.14 18.22 -14.09
N GLN A 163 13.66 17.25 -14.86
CA GLN A 163 12.45 17.36 -15.70
C GLN A 163 11.38 16.38 -15.21
N ASP A 164 10.25 16.33 -15.91
CA ASP A 164 9.18 15.36 -15.62
C ASP A 164 9.41 13.97 -16.22
N ARG A 165 10.48 13.79 -17.00
CA ARG A 165 10.84 12.53 -17.64
C ARG A 165 11.83 11.72 -16.79
N VAL A 166 11.39 10.56 -16.31
CA VAL A 166 12.22 9.53 -15.65
C VAL A 166 11.96 8.19 -16.33
N ALA A 167 12.98 7.64 -17.00
CA ALA A 167 12.83 6.44 -17.84
C ALA A 167 13.63 5.24 -17.34
N SER A 168 14.57 5.42 -16.41
CA SER A 168 15.17 4.33 -15.64
C SER A 168 15.57 4.81 -14.24
N ILE A 169 15.67 3.87 -13.29
CA ILE A 169 15.87 4.15 -11.86
C ILE A 169 16.81 3.09 -11.27
N LYS A 170 17.71 3.51 -10.38
CA LYS A 170 18.43 2.58 -9.48
C LYS A 170 18.10 2.93 -8.04
N VAL A 171 17.42 2.03 -7.34
CA VAL A 171 17.22 2.16 -5.89
C VAL A 171 18.37 1.42 -5.22
N LEU A 172 19.31 2.18 -4.68
CA LEU A 172 20.46 1.61 -3.99
C LEU A 172 20.04 1.13 -2.61
N ASN A 173 19.29 1.93 -1.86
CA ASN A 173 18.83 1.63 -0.51
C ASN A 173 17.44 2.24 -0.24
N GLY A 174 16.70 1.60 0.66
CA GLY A 174 15.39 2.05 1.12
C GLY A 174 14.23 1.75 0.16
N THR A 175 13.03 2.14 0.58
CA THR A 175 11.80 2.01 -0.20
C THR A 175 11.27 3.41 -0.53
N TRP A 176 10.88 3.63 -1.78
CA TRP A 176 10.48 4.93 -2.30
C TRP A 176 9.12 4.86 -2.99
N VAL A 177 8.45 6.01 -3.10
CA VAL A 177 7.27 6.17 -3.95
C VAL A 177 7.43 7.42 -4.81
N GLY A 178 7.31 7.23 -6.13
CA GLY A 178 7.27 8.32 -7.11
C GLY A 178 5.85 8.62 -7.56
N TYR A 179 5.64 9.85 -8.01
CA TYR A 179 4.34 10.38 -8.40
C TYR A 179 4.40 11.11 -9.74
N GLU A 180 3.33 11.02 -10.52
CA GLU A 180 3.23 11.68 -11.84
C GLU A 180 3.33 13.22 -11.78
N TYR A 181 2.95 13.83 -10.66
CA TYR A 181 2.90 15.29 -10.50
C TYR A 181 3.65 15.79 -9.25
N PRO A 182 4.05 17.07 -9.23
CA PRO A 182 4.63 17.69 -8.04
C PRO A 182 3.68 17.67 -6.84
N GLY A 183 4.26 17.61 -5.64
CA GLY A 183 3.54 17.60 -4.37
C GLY A 183 2.89 16.26 -4.05
N TYR A 184 3.44 15.15 -4.58
CA TYR A 184 3.01 13.78 -4.33
C TYR A 184 1.59 13.48 -4.86
N ARG A 185 1.28 13.91 -6.09
CA ARG A 185 -0.05 13.80 -6.71
C ARG A 185 -0.04 12.94 -7.97
N GLY A 186 -1.20 12.43 -8.36
CA GLY A 186 -1.33 11.53 -9.51
C GLY A 186 -1.06 10.07 -9.13
N ARG A 187 -0.79 9.24 -10.14
CA ARG A 187 -0.49 7.82 -9.91
C ARG A 187 0.77 7.65 -9.08
N GLN A 188 0.77 6.59 -8.26
CA GLN A 188 1.88 6.23 -7.39
C GLN A 188 2.65 5.05 -8.01
N TYR A 189 3.96 5.05 -7.86
CA TYR A 189 4.84 3.96 -8.27
C TYR A 189 5.81 3.65 -7.13
N VAL A 190 5.73 2.44 -6.58
CA VAL A 190 6.63 1.99 -5.52
C VAL A 190 7.92 1.47 -6.12
N PHE A 191 9.04 1.92 -5.56
CA PHE A 191 10.38 1.47 -5.90
C PHE A 191 11.04 0.85 -4.67
N GLU A 192 11.21 -0.46 -4.70
CA GLU A 192 11.99 -1.22 -3.72
C GLU A 192 13.45 -1.29 -4.19
N LYS A 193 14.36 -1.77 -3.33
CA LYS A 193 15.77 -1.95 -3.68
C LYS A 193 15.91 -2.87 -4.89
N ASN A 194 16.16 -2.27 -6.05
CA ASN A 194 16.30 -2.94 -7.33
C ASN A 194 16.84 -1.94 -8.37
N GLU A 195 17.17 -2.46 -9.54
CA GLU A 195 17.39 -1.64 -10.72
C GLU A 195 16.24 -1.79 -11.72
N TYR A 196 15.77 -0.65 -12.25
CA TYR A 196 14.68 -0.56 -13.20
C TYR A 196 15.19 0.10 -14.48
N GLN A 197 15.39 -0.69 -15.53
CA GLN A 197 16.00 -0.23 -16.78
C GLN A 197 15.02 0.52 -17.69
N HIS A 198 13.73 0.30 -17.51
CA HIS A 198 12.67 0.92 -18.31
C HIS A 198 11.44 1.21 -17.45
N TRP A 199 10.63 2.20 -17.83
CA TRP A 199 9.42 2.55 -17.08
C TRP A 199 8.35 1.46 -17.02
N ASN A 200 8.48 0.42 -17.83
CA ASN A 200 7.62 -0.76 -17.80
C ASN A 200 7.92 -1.64 -16.58
N ASP A 201 9.12 -1.55 -16.02
CA ASP A 201 9.57 -2.37 -14.89
C ASP A 201 8.79 -2.01 -13.62
N TRP A 202 8.44 -0.73 -13.45
CA TRP A 202 7.55 -0.24 -12.39
C TRP A 202 6.08 -0.11 -12.82
N LYS A 203 5.71 -0.71 -13.95
CA LYS A 203 4.35 -0.71 -14.52
C LYS A 203 3.83 0.70 -14.87
N GLY A 204 4.72 1.64 -15.16
CA GLY A 204 4.36 2.94 -15.71
C GLY A 204 3.87 2.84 -17.16
N ASN A 205 2.84 3.60 -17.53
CA ASN A 205 2.40 3.71 -18.92
C ASN A 205 3.26 4.72 -19.71
N GLN A 206 3.89 5.65 -19.01
CA GLN A 206 4.75 6.71 -19.55
C GLN A 206 5.90 6.97 -18.55
N PRO A 207 7.05 7.47 -18.99
CA PRO A 207 8.19 7.78 -18.12
C PRO A 207 7.99 9.11 -17.37
N LYS A 208 6.82 9.31 -16.75
CA LYS A 208 6.44 10.58 -16.11
C LYS A 208 6.52 10.46 -14.59
N ILE A 209 7.49 11.14 -13.98
CA ILE A 209 7.65 11.27 -12.53
C ILE A 209 8.08 12.70 -12.24
N GLN A 210 7.42 13.35 -11.28
CA GLN A 210 7.69 14.76 -10.94
C GLN A 210 7.87 15.01 -9.44
N SER A 211 7.59 14.01 -8.60
CA SER A 211 7.96 14.04 -7.19
C SER A 211 8.22 12.64 -6.68
N VAL A 212 9.09 12.52 -5.69
CA VAL A 212 9.51 11.25 -5.09
C VAL A 212 9.68 11.46 -3.59
N ARG A 213 9.26 10.51 -2.78
CA ARG A 213 9.49 10.52 -1.33
C ARG A 213 9.88 9.14 -0.83
N ARG A 214 10.50 9.10 0.33
CA ARG A 214 10.79 7.85 1.04
C ARG A 214 9.52 7.31 1.70
N ILE A 215 9.41 5.99 1.77
CA ILE A 215 8.47 5.30 2.65
C ILE A 215 9.25 4.92 3.90
N ARG A 216 8.93 5.56 5.02
CA ARG A 216 9.63 5.40 6.30
C ARG A 216 8.71 4.78 7.32
N ASP A 217 9.24 3.89 8.15
CA ASP A 217 8.47 3.34 9.26
C ASP A 217 8.22 4.43 10.30
N MET A 218 7.01 4.47 10.86
CA MET A 218 6.59 5.38 11.94
C MET A 218 6.72 6.88 11.65
N GLN A 219 6.99 7.29 10.40
CA GLN A 219 7.02 8.69 9.95
C GLN A 219 6.02 8.86 8.81
N TRP A 220 4.75 9.00 9.18
CA TRP A 220 3.61 8.96 8.25
C TRP A 220 3.36 10.30 7.57
N HIS A 221 3.06 10.27 6.28
CA HIS A 221 2.64 11.44 5.53
C HIS A 221 1.22 11.84 5.94
N LYS A 222 1.08 13.06 6.45
CA LYS A 222 -0.21 13.60 6.92
C LYS A 222 -1.22 13.92 5.79
N ARG A 223 -0.82 13.84 4.52
CA ARG A 223 -1.74 14.04 3.39
C ARG A 223 -2.45 12.72 3.08
N GLY A 224 -3.73 12.63 3.43
CA GLY A 224 -4.58 11.43 3.23
C GLY A 224 -5.00 10.73 4.52
N CYS A 225 -4.33 11.00 5.65
CA CYS A 225 -4.74 10.45 6.95
C CYS A 225 -5.74 11.38 7.64
N PHE A 226 -6.97 10.92 7.86
CA PHE A 226 -7.92 11.63 8.71
C PHE A 226 -7.47 11.45 10.17
N THR A 227 -6.84 12.47 10.77
CA THR A 227 -6.73 12.51 12.23
C THR A 227 -8.13 12.86 12.72
N GLY A 228 -8.86 11.87 13.25
CA GLY A 228 -10.16 12.11 13.87
C GLY A 228 -10.07 13.34 14.77
N THR A 229 -10.97 14.30 14.55
CA THR A 229 -11.08 15.49 15.38
C THR A 229 -11.12 15.01 16.84
N PRO A 230 -10.27 15.51 17.75
CA PRO A 230 -10.47 15.25 19.17
C PRO A 230 -11.92 15.61 19.49
N ALA A 231 -12.64 14.72 20.16
CA ALA A 231 -13.99 15.01 20.61
C ALA A 231 -13.96 16.39 21.29
N ALA A 232 -14.82 17.31 20.84
CA ALA A 232 -14.91 18.62 21.46
C ALA A 232 -15.07 18.42 22.98
N PRO A 233 -14.34 19.16 23.83
CA PRO A 233 -14.53 19.04 25.27
C PRO A 233 -16.02 19.20 25.56
N SER A 234 -16.59 18.24 26.28
CA SER A 234 -18.00 18.30 26.67
C SER A 234 -18.24 19.64 27.35
N ALA A 235 -19.27 20.36 26.89
CA ALA A 235 -19.63 21.65 27.46
C ALA A 235 -19.75 21.51 28.98
N PRO A 236 -19.24 22.49 29.77
CA PRO A 236 -19.37 22.45 31.21
C PRO A 236 -20.85 22.36 31.57
N ALA A 237 -21.17 21.53 32.57
CA ALA A 237 -22.53 21.36 33.05
C ALA A 237 -23.13 22.75 33.40
N PRO A 238 -24.42 22.99 33.08
CA PRO A 238 -25.06 24.25 33.41
C PRO A 238 -24.97 24.50 34.92
N ALA A 239 -24.68 25.75 35.29
CA ALA A 239 -24.60 26.15 36.69
C ALA A 239 -25.89 25.78 37.45
N PRO A 240 -25.79 25.31 38.70
CA PRO A 240 -26.97 25.01 39.50
C PRO A 240 -27.85 26.26 39.63
N ALA A 241 -29.17 26.07 39.52
CA ALA A 241 -30.13 27.16 39.62
C ALA A 241 -29.97 27.89 40.96
N PRO A 242 -30.08 29.23 40.99
CA PRO A 242 -29.99 29.99 42.22
C PRO A 242 -31.09 29.54 43.20
N ALA A 243 -30.71 29.40 44.47
CA ALA A 243 -31.65 29.02 45.52
C ALA A 243 -32.83 30.02 45.58
N PRO A 244 -34.07 29.54 45.81
CA PRO A 244 -35.22 30.41 45.91
C PRO A 244 -35.04 31.40 47.08
N ALA A 245 -35.38 32.66 46.83
CA ALA A 245 -35.30 33.71 47.83
C ALA A 245 -36.15 33.37 49.06
N PRO A 246 -35.67 33.66 50.29
CA PRO A 246 -36.43 33.41 51.50
C PRO A 246 -37.72 34.23 51.47
N THR A 247 -38.85 33.54 51.63
CA THR A 247 -40.16 34.16 51.79
C THR A 247 -40.19 34.92 53.11
N SER A 248 -40.30 36.25 53.05
CA SER A 248 -40.59 37.08 54.20
C SER A 248 -41.97 36.75 54.74
N SER A 249 -42.05 36.48 56.04
CA SER A 249 -43.28 36.28 56.82
C SER A 249 -44.12 37.54 56.90
#